data_AF-A0A929EML0-F1
#
_entry.id   AF-A0A929EML0-F1
#
_cell.length_a   1.000
_cell.length_b   1.000
_cell.length_c   1.000
_cell.angle_alpha   90.00
_cell.angle_beta   90.00
_cell.angle_gamma   90.00
#
_symmetry.space_group_name_H-M   'P 1'
#
loop_
_entity.id
_entity.type
_entity.pdbx_description
1 polymer ?
#
loop_
_entity_poly.entity_id
_entity_poly.type
_entity_poly.pdbx_seq_one_letter_code
_entity_poly.pdbx_strand_id
1 'polypeptide(L)' 'MAKVARRKTVLTIAGFDPSGGAGLQADLRVFNDFKLKGLSAVTALTVQTGREVM' A
#
# COMPACT_ATOMS: atom_id res chain seq x y z
N MET A 1 -22.55 8.48 23.62
CA MET A 1 -21.37 7.67 23.25
C MET A 1 -21.44 7.38 21.75
N ALA A 2 -20.41 7.72 20.98
CA ALA A 2 -20.41 7.51 19.52
C ALA A 2 -20.00 6.06 19.19
N LYS A 3 -20.77 5.39 18.32
CA LYS A 3 -20.47 4.03 17.83
C LYS A 3 -19.20 4.07 16.98
N VAL A 4 -18.15 3.35 17.38
CA VAL A 4 -16.94 3.20 16.56
C VAL A 4 -17.31 2.41 15.30
N ALA A 5 -17.33 3.07 14.14
CA ALA A 5 -17.56 2.40 12.86
C ALA A 5 -16.34 1.53 12.52
N ARG A 6 -16.57 0.24 12.22
CA ARG A 6 -15.50 -0.68 11.82
C ARG A 6 -14.98 -0.27 10.44
N ARG A 7 -13.66 -0.03 10.31
CA ARG A 7 -13.03 0.25 9.01
C ARG A 7 -13.16 -0.97 8.10
N LYS A 8 -13.51 -0.75 6.82
CA LYS A 8 -13.50 -1.81 5.80
C LYS A 8 -12.05 -2.27 5.57
N THR A 9 -11.85 -3.57 5.39
CA THR A 9 -10.53 -4.18 5.15
C THR A 9 -10.32 -4.35 3.65
N VAL A 10 -9.12 -4.02 3.17
CA VAL A 10 -8.71 -4.20 1.77
C VAL A 10 -7.32 -4.84 1.72
N LEU A 11 -7.11 -5.74 0.76
CA LEU A 11 -5.85 -6.42 0.50
C LEU A 11 -5.29 -5.97 -0.85
N THR A 12 -4.05 -5.49 -0.88
CA THR A 12 -3.27 -5.40 -2.12
C THR A 12 -2.42 -6.67 -2.32
N ILE A 13 -2.28 -7.11 -3.56
CA ILE A 13 -1.40 -8.20 -3.99
C ILE A 13 -0.51 -7.63 -5.10
N ALA A 14 0.68 -7.18 -4.73
CA ALA A 14 1.54 -6.40 -5.62
C ALA A 14 3.03 -6.52 -5.25
N GLY A 15 3.90 -5.99 -6.12
CA GLY A 15 5.32 -5.87 -5.85
C GLY A 15 5.64 -4.80 -4.80
N PHE A 16 6.72 -5.00 -4.06
CA PHE A 16 7.26 -4.03 -3.10
C PHE A 16 8.14 -3.01 -3.82
N ASP A 17 7.79 -1.73 -3.71
CA ASP A 17 8.60 -0.62 -4.20
C ASP A 17 9.28 0.09 -3.02
N PRO A 18 10.61 -0.09 -2.83
CA PRO A 18 11.33 0.56 -1.74
C PRO A 18 11.36 2.09 -1.82
N SER A 19 11.11 2.69 -3.00
CA SER A 19 11.04 4.14 -3.14
C SER A 19 9.73 4.74 -2.62
N GLY A 20 8.71 3.90 -2.44
CA GLY A 20 7.39 4.29 -1.93
C GLY A 20 6.48 5.01 -2.93
N GLY A 21 6.89 5.15 -4.19
CA GLY A 21 6.12 5.84 -5.23
C GLY A 21 5.10 4.98 -5.96
N ALA A 22 5.26 3.66 -5.94
CA ALA A 22 4.41 2.69 -6.62
C ALA A 22 4.21 1.41 -5.76
N GLY A 23 3.70 0.36 -6.39
CA GLY A 23 3.53 -0.95 -5.78
C GLY A 23 2.64 -0.94 -4.54
N LEU A 24 2.83 -1.93 -3.67
CA LEU A 24 2.00 -2.07 -2.47
C LEU A 24 2.18 -0.90 -1.48
N GLN A 25 3.28 -0.15 -1.54
CA GLN A 25 3.49 1.07 -0.74
C GLN A 25 2.51 2.17 -1.14
N ALA A 26 2.38 2.44 -2.44
CA ALA A 26 1.41 3.41 -2.95
C ALA A 26 -0.03 2.95 -2.67
N ASP A 27 -0.33 1.66 -2.84
CA ASP A 27 -1.65 1.11 -2.54
C ASP A 27 -2.05 1.32 -1.08
N LEU A 28 -1.16 0.99 -0.13
CA LEU A 28 -1.41 1.17 1.30
C LEU A 28 -1.60 2.64 1.66
N ARG A 29 -0.93 3.56 0.96
CA ARG A 29 -1.13 5.01 1.15
C ARG A 29 -2.53 5.44 0.72
N VAL A 30 -2.98 4.99 -0.45
CA VAL A 30 -4.36 5.20 -0.91
C VAL A 30 -5.36 4.63 0.09
N PHE A 31 -5.15 3.39 0.58
CA PHE A 31 -6.05 2.79 1.58
C PHE A 31 -6.15 3.63 2.86
N ASN A 32 -5.03 4.18 3.32
CA ASN A 32 -5.00 5.08 4.47
C ASN A 32 -5.78 6.38 4.21
N ASP A 33 -5.61 6.99 3.04
CA ASP A 33 -6.31 8.23 2.65
C ASP A 33 -7.85 8.03 2.63
N PHE A 34 -8.30 6.82 2.26
CA PHE A 34 -9.72 6.42 2.31
C PHE A 34 -10.17 5.88 3.68
N LYS A 35 -9.35 5.97 4.73
CA LYS A 35 -9.64 5.50 6.10
C LYS A 35 -9.97 4.00 6.17
N LEU A 36 -9.34 3.20 5.32
CA LEU A 36 -9.50 1.75 5.25
C LEU A 36 -8.44 1.04 6.13
N LYS A 37 -8.69 -0.21 6.48
CA LYS A 37 -7.66 -1.10 7.05
C LYS A 37 -6.95 -1.80 5.89
N GLY A 38 -5.76 -1.32 5.55
CA GLY A 38 -4.92 -1.91 4.51
C GLY A 38 -4.18 -3.16 5.00
N LEU A 39 -4.10 -4.17 4.12
CA LEU A 39 -3.27 -5.36 4.23
C LEU A 39 -2.51 -5.53 2.91
N SER A 40 -1.39 -6.26 2.92
CA SER A 40 -0.59 -6.53 1.73
C SER A 40 -0.12 -7.98 1.67
N ALA A 41 -0.18 -8.58 0.48
CA ALA A 41 0.55 -9.78 0.12
C ALA A 41 1.64 -9.41 -0.91
N VAL A 42 2.90 -9.59 -0.54
CA VAL A 42 4.04 -9.20 -1.39
C VAL A 42 4.28 -10.29 -2.44
N THR A 43 4.30 -9.92 -3.73
CA THR A 43 4.58 -10.87 -4.82
C THR A 43 6.03 -10.87 -5.28
N ALA A 44 6.72 -9.73 -5.14
CA ALA A 44 8.12 -9.56 -5.51
C ALA A 44 8.78 -8.48 -4.64
N LEU A 45 10.06 -8.67 -4.34
CA LEU A 45 10.93 -7.63 -3.78
C LEU A 45 11.73 -7.03 -4.94
N THR A 46 11.68 -5.71 -5.10
CA THR A 46 12.34 -5.01 -6.19
C THR A 46 13.40 -4.05 -5.66
N VAL A 47 14.41 -3.78 -6.49
CA VAL A 47 15.21 -2.55 -6.38
C VAL A 47 14.57 -1.57 -7.36
N GLN A 48 13.86 -0.58 -6.83
CA GLN A 48 13.12 0.39 -7.64
C GLN A 48 13.36 1.81 -7.13
N THR A 49 13.36 2.77 -8.06
CA THR A 49 13.52 4.19 -7.80
C THR A 49 12.69 4.99 -8.80
N GLY A 50 12.35 6.23 -8.46
CA GLY A 50 11.69 7.16 -9.38
C GLY A 50 12.62 7.76 -10.45
N ARG A 51 13.86 7.25 -10.56
CA ARG A 51 14.88 7.69 -11.53
C ARG A 51 15.28 6.52 -12.42
N GLU A 52 15.89 6.82 -13.55
CA GLU A 52 16.51 5.80 -14.38
C GLU A 52 17.70 5.19 -13.65
N VAL A 53 17.77 3.86 -13.64
CA VAL A 53 18.93 3.09 -13.17
C VAL A 53 19.71 2.65 -14.40
N MET A 54 20.96 3.10 -14.52
CA MET A 54 21.90 2.72 -15.58
C MET A 54 22.55 1.37 -15.29
#